data_AF-A0A6F8U3A4-F1
#
_entry.id   AF-A0A6F8U3A4-F1
#
_cell.length_a   1.000
_cell.length_b   1.000
_cell.length_c   1.000
_cell.angle_alpha   90.00
_cell.angle_beta   90.00
_cell.angle_gamma   90.00
#
_symmetry.space_group_name_H-M   'P 1'
#
loop_
_entity.id
_entity.type
_entity.pdbx_description
1 polymer ?
#
loop_
_entity_poly.entity_id
_entity_poly.type
_entity_poly.pdbx_seq_one_letter_code
_entity_poly.pdbx_strand_id
1 'polypeptide(L)'
;MVWLKRLIAGSTALLIGTAGWLWLTMLSPWFYERPSHLPNIEERIHSVFVYGTLRYLPVRWVVMGSSGSPQPARLEGFKKQGLDLTPDAHRHVDGLRLTVTADQLLRLDRYERLGIRYERVKQTLADGSMAWVYLRLPTFSQLRNASPVQPVALVP
;
A
#
# COMPACT_ATOMS: atom_id res chain seq x y z
N MET A 1 18.22 -27.93 32.38
CA MET A 1 17.03 -27.05 32.54
C MET A 1 17.37 -25.55 32.48
N VAL A 2 18.39 -25.04 33.17
CA VAL A 2 18.76 -23.61 33.18
C VAL A 2 19.22 -23.10 31.80
N TRP A 3 20.01 -23.88 31.06
CA TRP A 3 20.45 -23.53 29.71
C TRP A 3 19.31 -23.43 28.70
N LEU A 4 18.32 -24.32 28.78
CA LEU A 4 17.12 -24.25 27.95
C LEU A 4 16.30 -22.98 28.27
N LYS A 5 16.14 -22.62 29.54
CA LYS A 5 15.47 -21.38 29.95
C LYS A 5 16.20 -20.13 29.43
N ARG A 6 17.54 -20.13 29.48
CA ARG A 6 18.38 -19.03 28.94
C ARG A 6 18.28 -18.92 27.42
N LEU A 7 18.28 -20.05 26.71
CA LEU A 7 18.09 -20.08 25.26
C LEU A 7 16.71 -19.55 24.86
N ILE A 8 15.65 -19.98 25.55
CA ILE A 8 14.30 -19.48 25.31
C ILE A 8 14.24 -17.97 25.56
N ALA A 9 14.75 -17.50 26.70
CA ALA A 9 14.76 -16.08 27.03
C ALA A 9 15.55 -15.23 26.00
N GLY A 10 16.72 -15.71 25.57
CA GLY A 10 17.52 -15.06 24.54
C GLY A 10 16.79 -14.97 23.20
N SER A 11 16.18 -16.08 22.74
CA SER A 11 15.39 -16.11 21.51
C SER A 11 14.17 -15.20 21.59
N THR A 12 13.46 -15.18 22.73
CA THR A 12 12.33 -14.27 22.95
C THR A 12 12.76 -12.81 22.92
N ALA A 13 13.87 -12.46 23.59
CA ALA A 13 14.40 -11.10 23.56
C ALA A 13 14.79 -10.67 22.13
N LEU A 14 15.40 -11.57 21.35
CA LEU A 14 15.75 -11.31 19.95
C LEU A 14 14.49 -11.11 19.08
N LEU A 15 13.45 -11.92 19.28
CA LEU A 15 12.17 -11.78 18.57
C LEU A 15 11.49 -10.45 18.90
N ILE A 16 11.46 -10.05 20.18
CA ILE A 16 10.89 -8.75 20.58
C ILE A 16 11.71 -7.60 20.00
N GLY A 17 13.04 -7.68 20.06
CA GLY A 17 13.93 -6.66 19.52
C GLY A 17 13.76 -6.48 18.00
N THR A 18 13.70 -7.58 17.24
CA THR A 18 13.48 -7.55 15.80
C THR A 18 12.08 -7.04 15.43
N ALA A 19 11.04 -7.48 16.14
CA ALA A 19 9.67 -6.98 15.94
C ALA A 19 9.56 -5.48 16.24
N GLY A 20 10.16 -5.03 17.35
CA GLY A 20 10.22 -3.61 17.71
C GLY A 20 10.97 -2.77 16.69
N TRP A 21 12.10 -3.27 16.17
CA TRP A 21 12.87 -2.59 15.12
C TRP A 21 12.11 -2.51 13.79
N LEU A 22 11.45 -3.59 13.35
CA LEU A 22 10.61 -3.58 12.15
C LEU A 22 9.42 -2.62 12.29
N TRP A 23 8.76 -2.61 13.45
CA TRP A 23 7.71 -1.64 13.74
C TRP A 23 8.25 -0.21 13.67
N LEU A 24 9.40 0.04 14.32
CA LEU A 24 10.02 1.35 14.38
C LEU A 24 10.40 1.88 13.00
N THR A 25 10.93 1.02 12.13
CA THR A 25 11.45 1.43 10.82
C THR A 25 10.38 1.49 9.73
N MET A 26 9.33 0.66 9.80
CA MET A 26 8.34 0.54 8.71
C MET A 26 6.96 1.11 9.03
N LEU A 27 6.52 1.10 10.30
CA LEU A 27 5.15 1.48 10.69
C LEU A 27 5.10 2.69 11.61
N SER A 28 6.22 3.00 12.28
CA SER A 28 6.30 4.11 13.23
C SER A 28 5.90 5.44 12.60
N PRO A 29 5.11 6.26 13.31
CA PRO A 29 4.80 7.61 12.90
C PRO A 29 6.02 8.55 12.90
N TRP A 30 7.14 8.17 13.52
CA TRP A 30 8.28 9.07 13.72
C TRP A 30 9.23 9.20 12.53
N PHE A 31 9.28 8.22 11.63
CA PHE A 31 10.25 8.18 10.53
C PHE A 31 9.64 8.45 9.14
N TYR A 32 8.34 8.76 9.11
CA TYR A 32 7.65 9.13 7.88
C TYR A 32 6.77 10.34 8.13
N GLU A 33 7.16 11.46 7.55
CA GLU A 33 6.31 12.64 7.42
C GLU A 33 5.61 12.58 6.07
N ARG A 34 4.27 12.59 6.10
CA ARG A 34 3.47 12.65 4.89
C ARG A 34 3.72 14.00 4.22
N PRO A 35 4.13 14.04 2.94
CA PRO A 35 4.33 15.31 2.25
C PRO A 35 3.07 16.19 2.30
N SER A 36 3.25 17.46 2.66
CA SER A 36 2.14 18.42 2.88
C SER A 36 1.33 18.75 1.62
N HIS A 37 1.87 18.48 0.43
CA HIS A 37 1.19 18.70 -0.85
C HIS A 37 0.14 17.63 -1.17
N LEU A 38 0.07 16.54 -0.41
CA LEU A 38 -0.88 15.46 -0.66
C LEU A 38 -2.28 15.84 -0.13
N PRO A 39 -3.36 15.60 -0.92
CA PRO A 39 -4.72 15.93 -0.49
C PRO A 39 -5.10 15.16 0.78
N ASN A 40 -5.92 15.81 1.62
CA ASN A 40 -6.42 15.16 2.81
C ASN A 40 -7.31 13.96 2.44
N ILE A 41 -7.35 12.96 3.31
CA ILE A 41 -8.15 11.76 3.07
C ILE A 41 -9.54 12.03 3.63
N GLU A 42 -10.56 11.89 2.78
CA GLU A 42 -11.95 11.98 3.21
C GLU A 42 -12.27 10.90 4.26
N GLU A 43 -13.00 11.26 5.32
CA GLU A 43 -13.45 10.33 6.38
C GLU A 43 -14.58 9.42 5.89
N ARG A 44 -14.24 8.51 4.98
CA ARG A 44 -15.15 7.52 4.41
C ARG A 44 -14.47 6.18 4.22
N ILE A 45 -15.24 5.20 3.78
CA ILE A 45 -14.71 3.91 3.35
C ILE A 45 -14.08 4.08 1.96
N HIS A 46 -12.85 3.59 1.80
CA HIS A 46 -12.09 3.62 0.56
C HIS A 46 -11.85 2.22 0.04
N SER A 47 -11.85 2.06 -1.28
CA SER A 47 -11.41 0.83 -1.94
C SER A 47 -9.95 0.97 -2.37
N VAL A 48 -9.12 -0.02 -2.05
CA VAL A 48 -7.69 -0.05 -2.40
C VAL A 48 -7.38 -1.36 -3.10
N PHE A 49 -6.76 -1.31 -4.27
CA PHE A 49 -6.33 -2.49 -5.00
C PHE A 49 -4.87 -2.82 -4.68
N VAL A 50 -4.64 -4.07 -4.27
CA VAL A 50 -3.31 -4.58 -3.87
C VAL A 50 -2.91 -5.80 -4.70
N TYR A 51 -1.66 -5.82 -5.15
CA TYR A 51 -1.13 -6.85 -6.06
C TYR A 51 0.19 -7.48 -5.58
N GLY A 52 0.73 -7.01 -4.45
CA GLY A 52 2.00 -7.42 -3.86
C GLY A 52 1.85 -8.06 -2.48
N THR A 53 2.74 -7.69 -1.55
CA THR A 53 2.81 -8.24 -0.17
C THR A 53 1.55 -8.02 0.65
N LEU A 54 0.83 -6.92 0.40
CA LEU A 54 -0.46 -6.63 1.04
C LEU A 54 -1.57 -7.65 0.70
N ARG A 55 -1.32 -8.64 -0.18
CA ARG A 55 -2.23 -9.77 -0.36
C ARG A 55 -2.24 -10.71 0.85
N TYR A 56 -1.10 -10.82 1.54
CA TYR A 56 -0.95 -11.72 2.67
C TYR A 56 -1.62 -11.15 3.93
N LEU A 57 -2.46 -11.98 4.58
CA LEU A 57 -3.22 -11.58 5.77
C LEU A 57 -2.34 -11.05 6.92
N PRO A 58 -1.19 -11.67 7.25
CA PRO A 58 -0.34 -11.17 8.33
C PRO A 58 0.19 -9.76 8.07
N VAL A 59 0.56 -9.46 6.82
CA VAL A 59 1.05 -8.13 6.43
C VAL A 59 -0.07 -7.09 6.60
N ARG A 60 -1.29 -7.42 6.16
CA ARG A 60 -2.46 -6.54 6.34
C ARG A 60 -2.75 -6.26 7.80
N TRP A 61 -2.68 -7.29 8.64
CA TRP A 61 -2.91 -7.13 10.08
C TRP A 61 -1.85 -6.26 10.74
N VAL A 62 -0.58 -6.45 10.40
CA VAL A 62 0.51 -5.61 10.92
C VAL A 62 0.34 -4.16 10.47
N VAL A 63 0.08 -3.91 9.19
CA VAL A 63 0.01 -2.56 8.61
C VAL A 63 -1.27 -1.81 8.99
N MET A 64 -2.43 -2.44 8.79
CA MET A 64 -3.73 -1.80 8.95
C MET A 64 -4.40 -2.10 10.31
N GLY A 65 -3.92 -3.10 11.05
CA GLY A 65 -4.61 -3.62 12.24
C GLY A 65 -5.84 -4.48 11.91
N SER A 66 -6.11 -4.76 10.63
CA SER A 66 -7.29 -5.50 10.18
C SER A 66 -7.03 -6.25 8.86
N SER A 67 -7.98 -7.09 8.44
CA SER A 67 -7.91 -7.77 7.15
C SER A 67 -8.39 -6.90 5.97
N GLY A 68 -9.18 -5.85 6.22
CA GLY A 68 -9.72 -4.98 5.16
C GLY A 68 -10.65 -5.70 4.17
N SER A 69 -11.35 -6.76 4.58
CA SER A 69 -12.35 -7.51 3.79
C SER A 69 -11.95 -7.74 2.32
N PRO A 70 -10.93 -8.59 2.08
CA PRO A 70 -10.35 -8.76 0.74
C PRO A 70 -11.36 -9.39 -0.22
N GLN A 71 -11.48 -8.81 -1.40
CA GLN A 71 -12.21 -9.41 -2.51
C GLN A 71 -11.27 -9.61 -3.69
N PRO A 72 -11.29 -10.77 -4.38
CA PRO A 72 -10.56 -10.93 -5.64
C PRO A 72 -10.95 -9.84 -6.63
N ALA A 73 -9.96 -9.21 -7.25
CA ALA A 73 -10.20 -8.18 -8.24
C ALA A 73 -9.09 -8.19 -9.31
N ARG A 74 -9.38 -7.57 -10.45
CA ARG A 74 -8.47 -7.49 -11.58
C ARG A 74 -8.32 -6.05 -12.05
N LEU A 75 -7.08 -5.66 -12.32
CA LEU A 75 -6.73 -4.36 -12.90
C LEU A 75 -6.29 -4.58 -14.35
N GLU A 76 -7.04 -3.98 -15.28
CA GLU A 76 -6.76 -4.03 -16.73
C GLU A 76 -5.80 -2.91 -17.16
N GLY A 77 -5.12 -3.10 -18.28
CA GLY A 77 -4.21 -2.08 -18.84
C GLY A 77 -2.84 -2.01 -18.17
N PHE A 78 -2.52 -3.01 -17.35
CA PHE A 78 -1.26 -3.10 -16.62
C PHE A 78 -0.68 -4.51 -16.70
N LYS A 79 0.64 -4.57 -16.68
CA LYS A 79 1.41 -5.79 -16.49
C LYS A 79 2.23 -5.69 -15.21
N LYS A 80 2.25 -6.77 -14.44
CA LYS A 80 3.13 -6.89 -13.27
C LYS A 80 4.53 -7.29 -13.73
N GLN A 81 5.54 -6.53 -13.34
CA GLN A 81 6.95 -6.83 -13.56
C GLN A 81 7.68 -6.81 -12.20
N GLY A 82 7.90 -7.98 -11.63
CA GLY A 82 8.45 -8.10 -10.27
C GLY A 82 7.48 -7.54 -9.22
N LEU A 83 7.92 -6.49 -8.51
CA LEU A 83 7.12 -5.76 -7.51
C LEU A 83 6.41 -4.53 -8.08
N ASP A 84 6.56 -4.28 -9.39
CA ASP A 84 6.13 -3.04 -10.03
C ASP A 84 5.04 -3.28 -11.07
N LEU A 85 4.28 -2.22 -11.35
CA LEU A 85 3.32 -2.17 -12.44
C LEU A 85 3.89 -1.37 -13.60
N THR A 86 3.74 -1.90 -14.80
CA THR A 86 4.09 -1.26 -16.07
C THR A 86 2.82 -1.17 -16.92
N PRO A 87 2.54 -0.05 -17.60
CA PRO A 87 1.36 0.07 -18.45
C PRO A 87 1.45 -0.90 -19.64
N ASP A 88 0.36 -1.62 -19.90
CA ASP A 88 0.24 -2.57 -21.02
C ASP A 88 -1.26 -2.80 -21.30
N ALA A 89 -1.76 -2.22 -22.40
CA ALA A 89 -3.18 -2.18 -22.74
C ALA A 89 -3.82 -3.57 -22.94
N HIS A 90 -3.02 -4.62 -23.18
CA HIS A 90 -3.49 -5.96 -23.49
C HIS A 90 -3.27 -6.95 -22.33
N ARG A 91 -2.83 -6.47 -21.17
CA ARG A 91 -2.55 -7.28 -19.99
C ARG A 91 -3.37 -6.83 -18.80
N HIS A 92 -3.50 -7.76 -17.87
CA HIS A 92 -4.14 -7.55 -16.58
C HIS A 92 -3.27 -8.03 -15.43
N VAL A 93 -3.59 -7.52 -14.25
CA VAL A 93 -3.00 -7.95 -12.98
C VAL A 93 -4.11 -8.41 -12.04
N ASP A 94 -4.02 -9.66 -11.60
CA ASP A 94 -4.88 -10.18 -10.55
C ASP A 94 -4.36 -9.78 -9.16
N GLY A 95 -5.28 -9.26 -8.35
CA GLY A 95 -4.99 -8.77 -7.01
C GLY A 95 -6.18 -8.93 -6.09
N LEU A 96 -6.21 -8.12 -5.04
CA LEU A 96 -7.32 -8.01 -4.11
C LEU A 96 -7.77 -6.56 -4.03
N ARG A 97 -9.07 -6.33 -4.00
CA ARG A 97 -9.68 -5.08 -3.57
C ARG A 97 -9.91 -5.18 -2.06
N LEU A 98 -9.36 -4.23 -1.32
CA LEU A 98 -9.53 -4.06 0.10
C LEU A 98 -10.49 -2.90 0.36
N THR A 99 -11.33 -3.06 1.37
CA THR A 99 -12.22 -2.03 1.89
C THR A 99 -11.61 -1.51 3.19
N VAL A 100 -11.19 -0.24 3.20
CA VAL A 100 -10.40 0.34 4.29
C VAL A 100 -11.00 1.65 4.78
N THR A 101 -10.82 1.96 6.07
CA THR A 101 -11.17 3.27 6.65
C THR A 101 -10.12 4.32 6.29
N ALA A 102 -10.41 5.60 6.55
CA ALA A 102 -9.45 6.69 6.36
C ALA A 102 -8.14 6.46 7.15
N ASP A 103 -8.22 6.03 8.41
CA ASP A 103 -7.05 5.72 9.24
C ASP A 103 -6.22 4.56 8.70
N GLN A 104 -6.89 3.52 8.20
CA GLN A 104 -6.21 2.39 7.57
C GLN A 104 -5.54 2.82 6.26
N LEU A 105 -6.17 3.71 5.50
CA LEU A 105 -5.58 4.29 4.30
C LEU A 105 -4.34 5.14 4.63
N LEU A 106 -4.36 5.92 5.71
CA LEU A 106 -3.18 6.67 6.20
C LEU A 106 -2.02 5.74 6.58
N ARG A 107 -2.32 4.61 7.23
CA ARG A 107 -1.30 3.60 7.57
C ARG A 107 -0.72 2.93 6.32
N LEU A 108 -1.56 2.66 5.32
CA LEU A 108 -1.11 2.16 4.02
C LEU A 108 -0.20 3.17 3.31
N ASP A 109 -0.60 4.45 3.26
CA ASP A 109 0.20 5.52 2.66
C ASP A 109 1.59 5.61 3.31
N ARG A 110 1.67 5.39 4.63
CA ARG A 110 2.94 5.34 5.37
C ARG A 110 3.78 4.13 5.00
N TYR A 111 3.17 2.93 5.00
CA TYR A 111 3.85 1.69 4.65
C TYR A 111 4.43 1.72 3.23
N GLU A 112 3.66 2.25 2.27
CA GLU A 112 4.07 2.40 0.88
C GLU A 112 4.96 3.65 0.65
N ARG A 113 5.13 4.52 1.66
CA ARG A 113 5.88 5.78 1.59
C ARG A 113 5.40 6.68 0.42
N LEU A 114 4.12 7.02 0.47
CA LEU A 114 3.44 7.86 -0.51
C LEU A 114 4.19 9.19 -0.76
N GLY A 115 4.35 9.57 -2.04
CA GLY A 115 5.07 10.77 -2.47
C GLY A 115 6.61 10.64 -2.50
N ILE A 116 7.17 9.57 -1.94
CA ILE A 116 8.63 9.30 -2.00
C ILE A 116 8.93 8.15 -2.97
N ARG A 117 8.16 7.06 -2.88
CA ARG A 117 8.37 5.86 -3.70
C ARG A 117 7.19 5.55 -4.60
N TYR A 118 5.99 5.75 -4.08
CA TYR A 118 4.74 5.48 -4.77
C TYR A 118 3.85 6.72 -4.78
N GLU A 119 2.99 6.82 -5.80
CA GLU A 119 1.85 7.71 -5.85
C GLU A 119 0.56 6.88 -5.82
N ARG A 120 -0.50 7.45 -5.24
CA ARG A 120 -1.83 6.84 -5.20
C ARG A 120 -2.71 7.39 -6.32
N VAL A 121 -3.15 6.52 -7.22
CA VAL A 121 -3.97 6.88 -8.39
C VAL A 121 -5.28 6.11 -8.34
N LYS A 122 -6.40 6.78 -8.66
CA LYS A 122 -7.69 6.09 -8.82
C LYS A 122 -7.69 5.35 -10.15
N GLN A 123 -7.98 4.05 -10.13
CA GLN A 123 -8.17 3.25 -11.33
C GLN A 123 -9.50 2.50 -11.27
N THR A 124 -10.04 2.21 -12.45
CA THR A 124 -11.20 1.35 -12.62
C THR A 124 -10.74 -0.10 -12.70
N LEU A 125 -11.37 -0.97 -11.91
CA LEU A 125 -11.14 -2.41 -11.93
C LEU A 125 -12.03 -3.06 -12.99
N ALA A 126 -11.76 -4.32 -13.33
CA ALA A 126 -12.50 -5.06 -14.35
C ALA A 126 -14.00 -5.22 -14.03
N ASP A 127 -14.39 -5.11 -12.76
CA ASP A 127 -15.79 -5.15 -12.31
C ASP A 127 -16.50 -3.77 -12.38
N GLY A 128 -15.81 -2.74 -12.92
CA GLY A 128 -16.30 -1.37 -13.02
C GLY A 128 -16.16 -0.56 -11.72
N SER A 129 -15.71 -1.16 -10.63
CA SER A 129 -15.49 -0.45 -9.36
C SER A 129 -14.24 0.43 -9.41
N MET A 130 -14.25 1.53 -8.67
CA MET A 130 -13.10 2.41 -8.53
C MET A 130 -12.29 2.05 -7.29
N ALA A 131 -10.98 1.89 -7.44
CA ALA A 131 -10.07 1.63 -6.35
C ALA A 131 -8.78 2.46 -6.46
N TRP A 132 -8.20 2.77 -5.31
CA TRP A 132 -6.88 3.36 -5.23
C TRP A 132 -5.81 2.31 -5.52
N VAL A 133 -4.89 2.63 -6.43
CA VAL A 133 -3.73 1.80 -6.79
C VAL A 133 -2.46 2.57 -6.45
N TYR A 134 -1.50 1.91 -5.80
CA TYR A 134 -0.16 2.45 -5.59
C TYR A 134 0.73 2.13 -6.79
N LEU A 135 1.19 3.18 -7.46
CA LEU A 135 2.08 3.12 -8.61
C LEU A 135 3.42 3.75 -8.27
N ARG A 136 4.53 3.18 -8.72
CA ARG A 136 5.83 3.84 -8.50
C ARG A 136 5.90 5.16 -9.24
N LEU A 137 6.63 6.13 -8.70
CA LEU A 137 6.77 7.47 -9.28
C LEU A 137 7.21 7.47 -10.77
N PRO A 138 8.16 6.62 -11.22
CA PRO A 138 8.49 6.53 -12.65
C PRO A 138 7.31 6.09 -13.51
N THR A 139 6.60 5.02 -13.11
CA THR A 139 5.39 4.53 -13.80
C THR A 139 4.30 5.59 -13.82
N PHE A 140 4.07 6.25 -12.69
CA PHE A 140 3.08 7.31 -12.57
C PHE A 140 3.39 8.49 -13.50
N SER A 141 4.66 8.89 -13.59
CA SER A 141 5.12 9.93 -14.50
C SER A 141 4.89 9.53 -15.97
N GLN A 142 5.16 8.26 -16.33
CA GLN A 142 4.87 7.74 -17.67
C GLN A 142 3.37 7.80 -18.01
N LEU A 143 2.50 7.37 -17.10
CA LEU A 143 1.05 7.44 -17.29
C LEU A 143 0.55 8.88 -17.44
N ARG A 144 1.05 9.79 -16.62
CA ARG A 144 0.71 11.22 -16.70
C ARG A 144 1.16 11.83 -18.03
N ASN A 145 2.29 11.40 -18.57
CA ASN A 145 2.80 11.89 -19.85
C ASN A 145 2.07 11.25 -21.04
N ALA A 146 1.60 10.01 -20.91
CA ALA A 146 0.84 9.30 -21.94
C ALA A 146 -0.62 9.77 -22.05
N SER A 147 -1.20 10.25 -20.94
CA SER A 147 -2.53 10.85 -20.90
C SER A 147 -2.39 12.36 -20.65
N PRO A 148 -2.44 13.24 -21.68
CA PRO A 148 -2.26 14.69 -21.51
C PRO A 148 -3.43 15.37 -20.77
N VAL A 149 -4.40 14.62 -20.25
CA VAL A 149 -5.49 15.16 -19.44
C VAL A 149 -4.95 15.37 -18.02
N GLN A 150 -4.38 16.55 -17.81
CA GLN A 150 -4.05 17.08 -16.49
C GLN A 150 -5.27 16.96 -15.56
N PRO A 151 -5.13 16.52 -14.29
CA PRO A 151 -6.10 16.93 -13.30
C PRO A 151 -5.91 18.44 -13.14
N VAL A 152 -6.84 19.21 -13.71
CA VAL A 152 -7.03 20.62 -13.39
C VAL A 152 -7.09 20.70 -11.87
N ALA A 153 -6.04 21.27 -11.28
CA ALA A 153 -6.07 21.72 -9.90
C ALA A 153 -7.12 22.83 -9.87
N LEU A 154 -8.35 22.50 -9.46
CA LEU A 154 -9.33 23.49 -9.02
C LEU A 154 -8.78 24.08 -7.73
N VAL A 155 -8.03 25.17 -7.88
CA VAL A 155 -7.67 26.08 -6.79
C VAL A 155 -8.80 27.10 -6.67
N PRO A 156 -9.47 27.26 -5.52
CA PRO A 156 -10.35 28.39 -5.27
C PRO A 156 -9.56 29.70 -5.09
#